data_AF-A0A969EN08-F1
#
_entry.id   AF-A0A969EN08-F1
#
_cell.length_a   1.000
_cell.length_b   1.000
_cell.length_c   1.000
_cell.angle_alpha   90.00
_cell.angle_beta   90.00
_cell.angle_gamma   90.00
#
_symmetry.space_group_name_H-M   'P 1'
#
loop_
_entity.id
_entity.type
_entity.pdbx_description
1 polymer ?
#
loop_
_entity_poly.entity_id
_entity_poly.type
_entity_poly.pdbx_seq_one_letter_code
_entity_poly.pdbx_strand_id
1 'polypeptide(L)' 'MIVDDIAETRENIRKLLQFESDVEVVGVARTGKEAIERAGELKPDVILMDINMPDMDGISATEAIRKNYPGHKS' A
#
# COMPACT_ATOMS: atom_id res chain seq x y z
N MET A 1 2.08 1.61 -4.49
CA MET A 1 1.02 0.65 -4.12
C MET A 1 0.03 1.34 -3.19
N ILE A 2 -1.27 1.02 -3.27
CA ILE A 2 -2.31 1.63 -2.43
C ILE A 2 -2.91 0.56 -1.50
N VAL A 3 -2.99 0.84 -0.21
CA VAL A 3 -3.53 -0.06 0.82
C VAL A 3 -4.55 0.69 1.66
N ASP A 4 -5.78 0.23 1.62
CA ASP A 4 -6.93 0.79 2.34
C ASP A 4 -8.02 -0.30 2.31
N ASP A 5 -8.85 -0.44 3.33
CA ASP A 5 -9.92 -1.46 3.35
C ASP A 5 -11.14 -1.01 2.51
N ILE A 6 -11.35 0.30 2.38
CA ILE A 6 -12.45 0.91 1.64
C ILE A 6 -12.15 0.96 0.14
N ALA A 7 -12.94 0.22 -0.64
CA ALA A 7 -12.75 0.13 -2.09
C ALA A 7 -12.89 1.47 -2.82
N GLU A 8 -13.81 2.32 -2.38
CA GLU A 8 -14.03 3.64 -2.95
C GLU A 8 -12.81 4.55 -2.76
N THR A 9 -12.21 4.55 -1.57
CA THR A 9 -11.00 5.34 -1.28
C THR A 9 -9.85 4.94 -2.18
N ARG A 10 -9.60 3.63 -2.36
CA ARG A 10 -8.56 3.12 -3.28
C ARG A 10 -8.78 3.58 -4.72
N GLU A 11 -10.02 3.52 -5.20
CA GLU A 11 -10.34 3.93 -6.57
C GLU A 11 -10.22 5.45 -6.77
N ASN A 12 -10.62 6.24 -5.77
CA ASN A 12 -10.46 7.69 -5.80
C ASN A 12 -8.98 8.08 -5.83
N ILE A 13 -8.13 7.49 -4.98
CA ILE A 13 -6.69 7.72 -5.01
C ILE A 13 -6.10 7.31 -6.36
N ARG A 14 -6.48 6.14 -6.89
CA ARG A 14 -6.00 5.67 -8.19
C ARG A 14 -6.33 6.65 -9.31
N LYS A 15 -7.56 7.19 -9.33
CA LYS A 15 -7.98 8.22 -10.30
C LYS A 15 -7.19 9.51 -10.15
N LEU A 16 -6.91 9.95 -8.91
CA LEU A 16 -6.09 11.13 -8.66
C LEU A 16 -4.66 10.95 -9.21
N LEU A 17 -4.06 9.79 -8.94
CA LEU A 17 -2.70 9.47 -9.40
C LEU A 17 -2.62 9.20 -10.91
N GLN A 18 -3.73 8.88 -11.58
CA GLN A 18 -3.76 8.61 -13.02
C GLN A 18 -3.30 9.82 -13.87
N PHE A 19 -3.37 11.04 -13.32
CA PHE A 19 -2.93 12.25 -14.00
C PHE A 19 -1.44 12.55 -13.79
N GLU A 20 -0.79 11.87 -12.85
CA GLU A 20 0.64 12.03 -12.54
C GLU A 20 1.47 11.09 -13.42
N SER A 21 2.28 11.66 -14.33
CA SER A 21 3.04 10.88 -15.30
C SER A 21 4.22 10.10 -14.70
N ASP A 22 4.62 10.44 -13.49
CA ASP A 22 5.72 9.86 -12.74
C ASP A 22 5.26 8.83 -11.69
N VAL A 23 3.95 8.60 -11.56
CA VAL A 23 3.38 7.65 -10.59
C VAL A 23 2.67 6.51 -11.31
N GLU A 24 3.16 5.29 -11.07
CA GLU A 24 2.48 4.07 -11.49
C GLU A 24 1.89 3.33 -10.28
N VAL A 25 0.59 3.05 -10.33
CA VAL A 25 -0.07 2.20 -9.32
C VAL A 25 0.18 0.73 -9.67
N VAL A 26 1.30 0.19 -9.18
CA VAL A 26 1.72 -1.20 -9.43
C VAL A 26 0.87 -2.26 -8.72
N GLY A 27 0.02 -1.87 -7.77
CA GLY A 27 -0.85 -2.80 -7.04
C GLY A 27 -1.73 -2.15 -5.98
N VAL A 28 -2.67 -2.95 -5.49
CA VAL A 28 -3.60 -2.59 -4.41
C VAL A 28 -3.70 -3.72 -3.39
N ALA A 29 -3.98 -3.38 -2.14
CA ALA A 29 -4.28 -4.33 -1.06
C ALA A 29 -5.42 -3.80 -0.17
N ARG A 30 -6.13 -4.71 0.50
CA ARG A 30 -7.32 -4.41 1.32
C ARG A 30 -7.08 -4.56 2.81
N THR A 31 -5.97 -5.19 3.19
CA THR A 31 -5.60 -5.45 4.58
C THR A 31 -4.09 -5.30 4.71
N GLY A 32 -3.61 -5.07 5.92
CA GLY A 32 -2.16 -5.01 6.17
C GLY A 32 -1.45 -6.34 5.81
N LYS A 33 -2.12 -7.49 5.96
CA LYS A 33 -1.51 -8.79 5.62
C LYS A 33 -1.31 -8.94 4.12
N GLU A 34 -2.34 -8.63 3.33
CA GLU A 34 -2.24 -8.60 1.87
C GLU A 34 -1.17 -7.59 1.43
N ALA A 35 -1.04 -6.45 2.12
CA ALA A 35 -0.01 -5.46 1.82
C ALA A 35 1.42 -6.01 2.01
N ILE A 36 1.67 -6.80 3.06
CA ILE A 36 2.98 -7.44 3.28
C ILE A 36 3.30 -8.44 2.16
N GLU A 37 2.33 -9.26 1.77
CA GLU A 37 2.49 -10.24 0.70
C GLU A 37 2.76 -9.53 -0.64
N ARG A 38 1.91 -8.56 -1.00
CA ARG A 38 2.03 -7.78 -2.25
C ARG A 38 3.29 -6.92 -2.31
N ALA A 39 3.76 -6.38 -1.19
CA ALA A 39 5.00 -5.62 -1.16
C ALA A 39 6.21 -6.47 -1.61
N GLY A 40 6.24 -7.75 -1.21
CA GLY A 40 7.30 -8.67 -1.63
C GLY A 40 7.23 -9.06 -3.10
N GLU A 41 6.02 -9.25 -3.62
CA GLU A 41 5.77 -9.62 -5.02
C GLU A 41 6.05 -8.45 -5.98
N LEU A 42 5.49 -7.29 -5.69
CA LEU A 42 5.45 -6.14 -6.59
C LEU A 42 6.60 -5.16 -6.38
N LYS A 43 7.27 -5.23 -5.23
CA LYS A 43 8.38 -4.37 -4.83
C LYS A 43 8.13 -2.87 -5.11
N PRO A 44 7.01 -2.30 -4.64
CA PRO A 44 6.67 -0.90 -4.91
C PRO A 44 7.68 0.06 -4.29
N ASP A 45 8.03 1.16 -4.96
CA ASP A 45 8.92 2.17 -4.36
C ASP A 45 8.30 2.89 -3.16
N VAL A 46 6.98 3.14 -3.26
CA VAL A 46 6.17 3.84 -2.25
C VAL A 46 4.86 3.07 -2.01
N ILE A 47 4.47 3.01 -0.74
CA ILE A 47 3.21 2.41 -0.30
C ILE A 47 2.40 3.48 0.41
N LEU A 48 1.22 3.79 -0.13
CA LEU A 48 0.22 4.58 0.58
C LEU A 48 -0.60 3.62 1.44
N MET A 49 -0.55 3.79 2.75
CA MET A 49 -1.10 2.87 3.74
C MET A 49 -2.12 3.59 4.63
N ASP A 50 -3.38 3.13 4.63
CA ASP A 50 -4.34 3.55 5.64
C ASP A 50 -3.94 3.01 7.03
N ILE A 51 -4.18 3.81 8.07
CA ILE A 51 -3.83 3.45 9.45
C ILE A 51 -4.91 2.56 10.06
N ASN A 52 -6.18 2.84 9.76
CA ASN A 52 -7.33 2.26 10.45
C ASN A 52 -7.92 1.09 9.67
N MET A 53 -7.14 0.02 9.51
CA MET A 53 -7.59 -1.20 8.86
C MET A 53 -8.05 -2.27 9.87
N PRO A 54 -9.01 -3.14 9.49
CA PRO A 54 -9.38 -4.30 10.28
C PRO A 54 -8.23 -5.30 10.41
N ASP A 55 -8.20 -6.02 11.53
CA ASP A 55 -7.25 -7.08 11.91
C ASP A 55 -5.81 -6.63 12.22
N MET A 56 -5.22 -5.77 11.38
CA MET A 56 -3.88 -5.23 11.58
C MET A 56 -3.82 -3.79 11.11
N ASP A 57 -3.42 -2.89 12.01
CA ASP A 57 -3.27 -1.48 11.69
C ASP A 57 -2.14 -1.24 10.67
N GLY A 58 -2.23 -0.11 9.96
CA GLY A 58 -1.25 0.27 8.94
C GLY A 58 0.16 0.49 9.47
N ILE A 59 0.31 0.80 10.77
CA ILE A 59 1.60 1.02 11.41
C ILE A 59 2.34 -0.32 11.51
N SER A 60 1.69 -1.33 12.08
CA SER A 60 2.20 -2.70 12.20
C SER A 60 2.51 -3.29 10.83
N ALA A 61 1.64 -3.06 9.84
CA ALA A 61 1.88 -3.47 8.45
C ALA A 61 3.16 -2.83 7.88
N THR A 62 3.32 -1.52 8.08
CA THR A 62 4.48 -0.76 7.59
C THR A 62 5.76 -1.21 8.26
N GLU A 63 5.76 -1.46 9.57
CA GLU A 63 6.90 -2.00 10.30
C GLU A 63 7.31 -3.38 9.79
N ALA A 64 6.34 -4.26 9.55
CA ALA A 64 6.60 -5.58 8.98
C ALA A 64 7.19 -5.50 7.57
N ILE A 65 6.67 -4.62 6.72
CA ILE A 65 7.19 -4.39 5.36
C ILE A 65 8.63 -3.87 5.41
N ARG A 66 8.91 -2.85 6.23
CA ARG A 66 10.27 -2.30 6.41
C ARG A 66 11.26 -3.35 6.90
N LYS A 67 10.82 -4.22 7.81
CA LYS A 67 11.64 -5.31 8.35
C LYS A 67 11.93 -6.39 7.30
N ASN A 68 10.93 -6.79 6.53
CA ASN A 68 11.04 -7.88 5.56
C ASN A 68 11.71 -7.45 4.25
N TYR A 69 11.56 -6.18 3.88
CA TYR A 69 12.00 -5.63 2.60
C TYR A 69 12.71 -4.28 2.83
N PRO A 70 13.95 -4.30 3.36
CA PRO A 70 14.73 -3.09 3.60
C PRO A 70 15.01 -2.37 2.27
N GLY A 71 14.36 -1.22 2.06
CA GLY A 71 14.46 -0.43 0.82
C GLY A 71 13.21 0.38 0.48
N HIS A 72 12.03 -0.01 0.98
CA HIS A 72 10.78 0.74 0.75
C HIS A 72 10.76 2.06 1.54
N LYS A 73 10.37 3.14 0.87
CA LYS A 73 10.00 4.40 1.54
C LYS A 73 8.53 4.32 1.95
N SER A 74 8.27 4.58 3.22
CA SER A 74 6.92 4.65 3.81
C SER A 74 6.69 6.04 4.34
#